data_AF-A0A6A5QQ17-F1
#
_entry.id   AF-A0A6A5QQ17-F1
#
_cell.length_a   1.000
_cell.length_b   1.000
_cell.length_c   1.000
_cell.angle_alpha   90.00
_cell.angle_beta   90.00
_cell.angle_gamma   90.00
#
_symmetry.space_group_name_H-M   'P 1'
#
loop_
_entity.id
_entity.type
_entity.pdbx_description
1 polymer ?
#
loop_
_entity_poly.entity_id
_entity_poly.type
_entity_poly.pdbx_seq_one_letter_code
_entity_poly.pdbx_strand_id
1 'polypeptide(L)'
;MLRTVSRCVARQSRSLRTARRLLRPLSTTAQRMPSSTLQAVTPPALTALPGDAFQLLPEASKAGQAEDALFDEQVQAVKHWWASPRYQGIKRPYSAEDVVTKRGALPQSYPSSLMARKLFNLLEEKAAKGEPVHTSASTLDPMARAMTDHGPSTCSGCH
;
A
#
# COMPACT_ATOMS: atom_id res chain seq x y z
N MET A 1 47.12 31.63 -45.62
CA MET A 1 46.43 30.75 -44.64
C MET A 1 45.21 30.19 -45.36
N LEU A 2 45.04 28.87 -45.57
CA LEU A 2 44.64 27.84 -44.59
C LEU A 2 43.26 28.15 -44.00
N ARG A 3 42.16 27.37 -44.17
CA ARG A 3 41.83 26.09 -44.87
C ARG A 3 40.39 26.25 -45.49
N THR A 4 39.56 25.31 -45.99
CA THR A 4 39.46 23.83 -45.91
C THR A 4 38.67 23.20 -47.07
N VAL A 5 39.31 22.32 -47.86
CA VAL A 5 38.83 21.06 -48.50
C VAL A 5 37.33 20.89 -48.85
N SER A 6 37.01 20.87 -50.16
CA SER A 6 35.81 20.19 -50.71
C SER A 6 35.88 18.67 -50.53
N ARG A 7 34.76 18.01 -50.18
CA ARG A 7 34.70 16.54 -50.00
C ARG A 7 33.65 15.89 -50.89
N CYS A 8 34.08 15.01 -51.80
CA CYS A 8 33.16 14.18 -52.58
C CYS A 8 32.44 13.15 -51.68
N VAL A 9 31.14 12.95 -51.91
CA VAL A 9 30.34 11.94 -51.20
C VAL A 9 30.54 10.58 -51.86
N ALA A 10 31.43 9.76 -51.30
CA ALA A 10 31.63 8.38 -51.76
C ALA A 10 30.45 7.48 -51.33
N ARG A 11 29.60 7.08 -52.28
CA ARG A 11 28.45 6.19 -52.06
C ARG A 11 28.90 4.75 -51.77
N GLN A 12 29.23 4.45 -50.51
CA GLN A 12 29.54 3.09 -50.07
C GLN A 12 28.27 2.24 -49.87
N SER A 13 28.06 1.26 -50.75
CA SER A 13 27.01 0.25 -50.62
C SER A 13 27.36 -0.77 -49.53
N ARG A 14 26.77 -0.64 -48.34
CA ARG A 14 26.90 -1.64 -47.27
C ARG A 14 26.10 -2.89 -47.59
N SER A 15 26.78 -3.92 -48.10
CA SER A 15 26.23 -5.26 -48.32
C SER A 15 25.64 -5.84 -47.03
N LEU A 16 24.35 -6.21 -47.07
CA LEU A 16 23.64 -6.82 -45.94
C LEU A 16 24.06 -8.29 -45.79
N ARG A 17 25.03 -8.55 -44.91
CA ARG A 17 25.40 -9.92 -44.53
C ARG A 17 24.38 -10.45 -43.51
N THR A 18 23.41 -11.23 -43.98
CA THR A 18 22.36 -11.85 -43.17
C THR A 18 22.92 -12.89 -42.20
N ALA A 19 23.38 -12.43 -41.03
CA ALA A 19 23.84 -13.31 -39.95
C ALA A 19 22.65 -14.08 -39.35
N ARG A 20 22.48 -15.34 -39.76
CA ARG A 20 21.52 -16.28 -39.16
C ARG A 20 21.88 -16.56 -37.70
N ARG A 21 21.40 -15.73 -36.77
CA ARG A 21 21.38 -16.06 -35.34
C ARG A 21 20.44 -17.24 -35.12
N LEU A 22 21.00 -18.40 -34.77
CA LEU A 22 20.23 -19.52 -34.25
C LEU A 22 19.71 -19.14 -32.87
N LEU A 23 18.41 -18.82 -32.78
CA LEU A 23 17.75 -18.54 -31.51
C LEU A 23 17.54 -19.85 -30.76
N ARG A 24 18.36 -20.09 -29.72
CA ARG A 24 18.18 -21.21 -28.79
C ARG A 24 16.91 -20.94 -27.98
N PRO A 25 15.85 -21.77 -28.05
CA PRO A 25 14.64 -21.56 -27.27
C PRO A 25 14.96 -21.77 -25.79
N LEU A 26 14.81 -20.71 -24.99
CA LEU A 26 14.79 -20.80 -23.55
C LEU A 26 13.39 -21.28 -23.14
N SER A 27 13.25 -22.60 -22.95
CA SER A 27 12.02 -23.19 -22.40
C SER A 27 11.90 -22.85 -20.91
N THR A 28 11.48 -21.62 -20.62
CA THR A 28 11.10 -21.20 -19.27
C THR A 28 9.79 -21.89 -18.90
N THR A 29 9.88 -23.07 -18.31
CA THR A 29 8.76 -23.74 -17.65
C THR A 29 8.32 -22.90 -16.47
N ALA A 30 7.33 -22.03 -16.69
CA ALA A 30 6.70 -21.24 -15.63
C ALA A 30 5.98 -22.18 -14.66
N GLN A 31 6.68 -22.63 -13.62
CA GLN A 31 6.08 -23.33 -12.50
C GLN A 31 5.08 -22.39 -11.83
N ARG A 32 3.79 -22.59 -12.14
CA ARG A 32 2.69 -21.91 -11.47
C ARG A 32 2.67 -22.36 -10.01
N MET A 33 3.38 -21.61 -9.17
CA MET A 33 3.30 -21.75 -7.71
C MET A 33 1.82 -21.76 -7.30
N PRO A 34 1.41 -22.62 -6.34
CA PRO A 34 0.03 -22.63 -5.88
C PRO A 34 -0.30 -21.26 -5.32
N SER A 35 -1.30 -20.60 -5.91
CA SER A 35 -1.70 -19.26 -5.51
C SER A 35 -2.42 -19.36 -4.17
N SER A 36 -1.67 -19.18 -3.08
CA SER A 36 -2.25 -19.03 -1.74
C SER A 36 -3.08 -17.75 -1.74
N THR A 37 -4.39 -17.91 -1.90
CA THR A 37 -5.36 -16.82 -1.89
C THR A 37 -5.48 -16.28 -0.47
N LEU A 38 -4.61 -15.31 -0.14
CA LEU A 38 -4.71 -14.52 1.08
C LEU A 38 -6.13 -13.94 1.17
N GLN A 39 -6.80 -14.18 2.29
CA GLN A 39 -8.17 -13.70 2.48
C GLN A 39 -8.21 -12.18 2.40
N ALA A 40 -9.27 -11.65 1.80
CA ALA A 40 -9.49 -10.21 1.73
C ALA A 40 -9.56 -9.64 3.16
N VAL A 41 -8.66 -8.71 3.47
CA VAL A 41 -8.55 -8.11 4.81
C VAL A 41 -9.84 -7.32 5.10
N THR A 42 -10.58 -7.69 6.14
CA THR A 42 -11.84 -7.03 6.52
C THR A 42 -11.64 -6.13 7.76
N PRO A 43 -12.05 -4.85 7.74
CA PRO A 43 -12.32 -4.02 6.56
C PRO A 43 -11.06 -3.82 5.69
N PRO A 44 -11.20 -3.46 4.40
CA PRO A 44 -10.07 -3.37 3.46
C PRO A 44 -8.97 -2.40 3.90
N ALA A 45 -7.74 -2.68 3.45
CA ALA A 45 -6.57 -1.86 3.73
C ALA A 45 -6.55 -0.53 2.92
N LEU A 46 -7.17 -0.55 1.75
CA LEU A 46 -7.48 0.60 0.92
C LEU A 46 -9.00 0.60 0.71
N THR A 47 -9.71 1.41 1.50
CA THR A 47 -11.10 1.77 1.20
C THR A 47 -11.09 2.76 0.04
N ALA A 48 -11.96 2.57 -0.97
CA ALA A 48 -12.44 3.70 -1.75
C ALA A 48 -13.23 4.60 -0.78
N LEU A 49 -12.99 5.91 -0.81
CA LEU A 49 -13.55 6.82 0.19
C LEU A 49 -14.67 7.67 -0.45
N PRO A 50 -15.78 7.94 0.24
CA PRO A 50 -16.91 8.67 -0.37
C PRO A 50 -16.56 10.10 -0.78
N GLY A 51 -15.55 10.70 -0.14
CA GLY A 51 -14.97 11.98 -0.57
C GLY A 51 -14.34 11.95 -1.97
N ASP A 52 -13.81 10.80 -2.41
CA ASP A 52 -13.25 10.65 -3.77
C ASP A 52 -14.36 10.72 -4.82
N ALA A 53 -15.51 10.09 -4.56
CA ALA A 53 -16.67 10.12 -5.44
C ALA A 53 -17.29 11.52 -5.52
N PHE A 54 -17.44 12.18 -4.37
CA PHE A 54 -17.93 13.56 -4.28
C PHE A 54 -17.01 14.57 -5.01
N GLN A 55 -15.70 14.41 -4.90
CA GLN A 55 -14.73 15.30 -5.56
C GLN A 55 -14.63 15.07 -7.09
N LEU A 56 -15.25 14.01 -7.61
CA LEU A 56 -15.42 13.76 -9.05
C LEU A 56 -16.77 14.26 -9.60
N LEU A 57 -17.67 14.80 -8.77
CA LEU A 57 -18.93 15.38 -9.21
C LEU A 57 -18.71 16.76 -9.89
N PRO A 58 -19.57 17.16 -10.86
CA PRO A 58 -19.59 18.53 -11.35
C PRO A 58 -19.90 19.51 -10.21
N GLU A 59 -19.17 20.62 -10.12
CA GLU A 59 -19.32 21.62 -9.05
C GLU A 59 -20.78 22.16 -8.91
N ALA A 60 -21.54 22.20 -10.01
CA ALA A 60 -22.96 22.58 -10.01
C ALA A 60 -23.90 21.59 -9.30
N SER A 61 -23.47 20.34 -9.10
CA SER A 61 -24.22 19.29 -8.38
C SER A 61 -23.66 19.04 -6.97
N LYS A 62 -22.68 19.85 -6.54
CA LYS A 62 -21.86 19.60 -5.35
C LYS A 62 -22.43 20.27 -4.09
N ALA A 63 -22.91 21.49 -4.22
CA ALA A 63 -23.41 22.29 -3.10
C ALA A 63 -24.70 21.74 -2.48
N GLY A 64 -24.78 21.72 -1.15
CA GLY A 64 -25.98 21.33 -0.40
C GLY A 64 -26.18 19.82 -0.37
N GLN A 65 -27.13 19.29 -1.16
CA GLN A 65 -27.60 17.90 -1.02
C GLN A 65 -26.49 16.83 -1.11
N ALA A 66 -25.44 17.05 -1.91
CA ALA A 66 -24.31 16.13 -1.99
C ALA A 66 -23.29 16.31 -0.85
N GLU A 67 -23.18 17.50 -0.27
CA GLU A 67 -22.38 17.78 0.94
C GLU A 67 -23.04 17.18 2.19
N ASP A 68 -24.35 17.38 2.36
CA ASP A 68 -25.15 16.82 3.45
C ASP A 68 -25.10 15.29 3.46
N ALA A 69 -25.32 14.66 2.29
CA ALA A 69 -25.28 13.21 2.15
C ALA A 69 -23.89 12.62 2.43
N LEU A 70 -22.82 13.28 1.98
CA LEU A 70 -21.44 12.90 2.31
C LEU A 70 -21.14 13.06 3.80
N PHE A 71 -21.64 14.12 4.44
CA PHE A 71 -21.45 14.34 5.87
C PHE A 71 -22.11 13.23 6.68
N ASP A 72 -23.37 12.90 6.39
CA ASP A 72 -24.10 11.81 7.03
C ASP A 72 -23.41 10.45 6.81
N GLU A 73 -22.97 10.13 5.58
CA GLU A 73 -22.24 8.89 5.31
C GLU A 73 -20.94 8.81 6.14
N GLN A 74 -20.15 9.88 6.19
CA GLN A 74 -18.93 9.93 7.00
C GLN A 74 -19.22 9.81 8.51
N VAL A 75 -20.29 10.43 8.99
CA VAL A 75 -20.73 10.32 10.39
C VAL A 75 -21.13 8.89 10.73
N GLN A 76 -21.89 8.21 9.87
CA GLN A 76 -22.25 6.80 10.06
C GLN A 76 -21.01 5.88 9.97
N ALA A 77 -20.09 6.14 9.04
CA ALA A 77 -18.84 5.39 8.93
C ALA A 77 -17.97 5.53 10.19
N VAL A 78 -17.89 6.72 10.78
CA VAL A 78 -17.20 6.95 12.07
C VAL A 78 -17.91 6.25 13.23
N LYS A 79 -19.25 6.31 13.30
CA LYS A 79 -20.06 5.62 14.32
C LYS A 79 -19.86 4.09 14.25
N HIS A 80 -19.93 3.51 13.05
CA HIS A 80 -19.67 2.08 12.83
C HIS A 80 -18.21 1.68 13.14
N TRP A 81 -17.22 2.52 12.76
CA TRP A 81 -15.82 2.30 13.11
C TRP A 81 -15.59 2.28 14.62
N TRP A 82 -16.23 3.17 15.37
CA TRP A 82 -16.16 3.22 16.84
C TRP A 82 -16.90 2.07 17.53
N ALA A 83 -17.85 1.41 16.87
CA ALA A 83 -18.51 0.20 17.37
C ALA A 83 -17.65 -1.07 17.25
N SER A 84 -16.52 -1.03 16.52
CA SER A 84 -15.61 -2.18 16.42
C SER A 84 -14.94 -2.50 17.78
N PRO A 85 -14.67 -3.79 18.10
CA PRO A 85 -14.21 -4.23 19.43
C PRO A 85 -12.91 -3.55 19.88
N ARG A 86 -12.08 -3.11 18.94
CA ARG A 86 -10.88 -2.28 19.15
C ARG A 86 -11.09 -1.06 20.04
N TYR A 87 -12.30 -0.52 20.11
CA TYR A 87 -12.63 0.68 20.89
C TYR A 87 -13.50 0.40 22.12
N GLN A 88 -13.72 -0.86 22.47
CA GLN A 88 -14.48 -1.26 23.66
C GLN A 88 -13.87 -0.64 24.92
N GLY A 89 -14.70 0.00 25.75
CA GLY A 89 -14.27 0.71 26.96
C GLY A 89 -13.70 2.13 26.76
N ILE A 90 -13.41 2.56 25.53
CA ILE A 90 -12.81 3.89 25.28
C ILE A 90 -13.87 4.99 25.30
N LYS A 91 -13.96 5.69 26.43
CA LYS A 91 -14.80 6.90 26.61
C LYS A 91 -14.21 8.08 25.84
N ARG A 92 -15.02 8.76 25.03
CA ARG A 92 -14.65 9.95 24.25
C ARG A 92 -15.51 11.15 24.69
N PRO A 93 -14.93 12.31 25.03
CA PRO A 93 -15.69 13.50 25.44
C PRO A 93 -16.10 14.39 24.24
N TYR A 94 -16.43 13.79 23.10
CA TYR A 94 -16.81 14.46 21.86
C TYR A 94 -17.64 13.53 20.97
N SER A 95 -18.50 14.08 20.11
CA SER A 95 -19.36 13.32 19.20
C SER A 95 -18.61 12.81 17.95
N ALA A 96 -19.29 12.00 17.13
CA ALA A 96 -18.79 11.65 15.80
C ALA A 96 -18.89 12.84 14.83
N GLU A 97 -19.95 13.64 14.93
CA GLU A 97 -20.12 14.89 14.16
C GLU A 97 -18.95 15.87 14.40
N ASP A 98 -18.56 16.11 15.66
CA ASP A 98 -17.40 16.93 16.06
C ASP A 98 -16.07 16.53 15.39
N VAL A 99 -15.97 15.26 14.98
CA VAL A 99 -14.80 14.66 14.35
C VAL A 99 -14.91 14.69 12.83
N VAL A 100 -16.12 14.68 12.25
CA VAL A 100 -16.34 14.82 10.80
C VAL A 100 -16.27 16.29 10.37
N THR A 101 -16.87 17.22 11.13
CA THR A 101 -16.75 18.68 10.86
C THR A 101 -15.30 19.19 10.89
N LYS A 102 -14.37 18.43 11.50
CA LYS A 102 -12.93 18.73 11.56
C LYS A 102 -12.09 17.92 10.54
N ARG A 103 -12.72 17.10 9.70
CA ARG A 103 -12.07 16.45 8.56
C ARG A 103 -12.22 17.31 7.31
N GLY A 104 -11.18 17.37 6.48
CA GLY A 104 -11.29 17.91 5.13
C GLY A 104 -12.05 16.95 4.21
N ALA A 105 -12.61 17.48 3.12
CA ALA A 105 -13.38 16.72 2.14
C ALA A 105 -12.60 15.57 1.47
N LEU A 106 -11.25 15.63 1.45
CA LEU A 106 -10.38 14.56 0.96
C LEU A 106 -9.79 13.74 2.13
N PRO A 107 -10.38 12.59 2.50
CA PRO A 107 -9.82 11.69 3.50
C PRO A 107 -8.56 10.98 2.97
N GLN A 108 -7.57 10.76 3.84
CA GLN A 108 -6.29 10.13 3.50
C GLN A 108 -6.14 8.75 4.16
N SER A 109 -5.65 7.76 3.41
CA SER A 109 -5.30 6.44 3.96
C SER A 109 -3.82 6.38 4.32
N TYR A 110 -3.53 6.01 5.57
CA TYR A 110 -2.15 5.95 6.08
C TYR A 110 -1.69 4.50 6.26
N PRO A 111 -0.49 4.10 5.77
CA PRO A 111 0.02 2.74 5.94
C PRO A 111 0.29 2.37 7.41
N SER A 112 0.49 3.37 8.29
CA SER A 112 0.56 3.20 9.74
C SER A 112 -0.72 2.58 10.33
N SER A 113 -1.89 2.79 9.72
CA SER A 113 -3.15 2.17 10.16
C SER A 113 -3.13 0.64 10.05
N LEU A 114 -2.44 0.10 9.03
CA LEU A 114 -2.30 -1.34 8.82
C LEU A 114 -1.36 -1.95 9.86
N MET A 115 -0.26 -1.26 10.18
CA MET A 115 0.65 -1.67 11.25
C MET A 115 -0.01 -1.54 12.63
N ALA A 116 -0.86 -0.53 12.84
CA ALA A 116 -1.66 -0.39 14.05
C ALA A 116 -2.76 -1.48 14.18
N ARG A 117 -3.17 -2.14 13.09
CA ARG A 117 -4.00 -3.35 13.11
C ARG A 117 -3.15 -4.59 13.43
N LYS A 118 -2.03 -4.81 12.73
CA LYS A 118 -1.06 -5.89 13.04
C LYS A 118 -0.66 -5.91 14.52
N LEU A 119 -0.34 -4.75 15.09
CA LEU A 119 0.02 -4.60 16.51
C LEU A 119 -1.14 -4.94 17.46
N PHE A 120 -2.37 -4.51 17.12
CA PHE A 120 -3.54 -4.76 17.97
C PHE A 120 -3.88 -6.25 18.03
N ASN A 121 -3.96 -6.93 16.88
CA ASN A 121 -4.18 -8.37 16.82
C ASN A 121 -3.11 -9.16 17.61
N LEU A 122 -1.83 -8.78 17.46
CA LEU A 122 -0.72 -9.38 18.19
C LEU A 122 -0.86 -9.20 19.71
N LEU A 123 -1.32 -8.02 20.16
CA LEU A 123 -1.58 -7.76 21.58
C LEU A 123 -2.77 -8.57 22.11
N GLU A 124 -3.86 -8.73 21.35
CA GLU A 124 -4.98 -9.60 21.72
C GLU A 124 -4.55 -11.07 21.82
N GLU A 125 -3.82 -11.59 20.82
CA GLU A 125 -3.29 -12.95 20.82
C GLU A 125 -2.35 -13.23 22.00
N LYS A 126 -1.54 -12.24 22.38
CA LYS A 126 -0.56 -12.38 23.48
C LYS A 126 -1.19 -12.18 24.84
N ALA A 127 -2.14 -11.26 24.98
CA ALA A 127 -2.95 -11.10 26.18
C ALA A 127 -3.77 -12.37 26.49
N ALA A 128 -4.37 -12.98 25.46
CA ALA A 128 -5.10 -14.26 25.60
C ALA A 128 -4.21 -15.44 26.02
N LYS A 129 -2.89 -15.37 25.77
CA LYS A 129 -1.88 -16.35 26.19
C LYS A 129 -1.18 -15.99 27.51
N GLY A 130 -1.41 -14.78 28.04
CA GLY A 130 -0.69 -14.23 29.19
C GLY A 130 0.79 -13.91 28.92
N GLU A 131 1.21 -13.85 27.65
CA GLU A 131 2.61 -13.70 27.26
C GLU A 131 3.00 -12.22 27.07
N PRO A 132 4.15 -11.75 27.59
CA PRO A 132 4.63 -10.40 27.34
C PRO A 132 5.08 -10.21 25.88
N VAL A 133 4.94 -8.99 25.36
CA VAL A 133 5.48 -8.60 24.04
C VAL A 133 6.85 -7.94 24.23
N HIS A 134 7.90 -8.65 23.88
CA HIS A 134 9.27 -8.13 23.94
C HIS A 134 9.56 -7.22 22.73
N THR A 135 9.78 -5.94 22.98
CA THR A 135 10.28 -4.97 22.00
C THR A 135 11.78 -4.73 22.21
N SER A 136 12.59 -4.92 21.16
CA SER A 136 13.99 -4.49 21.19
C SER A 136 14.05 -2.96 21.23
N ALA A 137 14.57 -2.41 22.34
CA ALA A 137 14.26 -1.05 22.79
C ALA A 137 14.77 0.09 21.87
N SER A 138 15.69 -0.18 20.94
CA SER A 138 16.07 0.80 19.92
C SER A 138 16.41 0.14 18.58
N THR A 139 15.55 0.34 17.58
CA THR A 139 15.92 0.14 16.17
C THR A 139 16.52 1.44 15.63
N LEU A 140 17.79 1.71 15.96
CA LEU A 140 18.46 2.96 15.60
C LEU A 140 18.66 3.10 14.08
N ASP A 141 19.00 2.00 13.41
CA ASP A 141 19.36 1.98 12.00
C ASP A 141 18.34 1.23 11.11
N PRO A 142 18.18 1.63 9.83
CA PRO A 142 17.35 0.89 8.88
C PRO A 142 17.87 -0.53 8.59
N MET A 143 19.18 -0.77 8.73
CA MET A 143 19.74 -2.14 8.64
C MET A 143 19.31 -3.00 9.83
N ALA A 144 19.28 -2.45 11.05
CA ALA A 144 18.80 -3.15 12.23
C ALA A 144 17.30 -3.47 12.10
N ARG A 145 16.52 -2.56 11.49
CA ARG A 145 15.10 -2.78 11.19
C ARG A 145 14.89 -4.00 10.31
N ALA A 146 15.63 -4.11 9.21
CA ALA A 146 15.56 -5.27 8.30
C ALA A 146 15.95 -6.57 9.02
N MET A 147 17.05 -6.56 9.77
CA MET A 147 17.51 -7.73 10.54
C MET A 147 16.49 -8.19 11.59
N THR A 148 15.67 -7.29 12.15
CA THR A 148 14.60 -7.66 13.10
C THR A 148 13.28 -8.11 12.46
N ASP A 149 13.01 -7.76 11.19
CA ASP A 149 11.78 -8.19 10.48
C ASP A 149 11.97 -9.58 9.85
N HIS A 150 13.23 -9.96 9.56
CA HIS A 150 13.64 -11.34 9.36
C HIS A 150 13.61 -12.12 10.68
N GLY A 151 12.42 -12.58 11.08
CA GLY A 151 12.27 -13.56 12.17
C GLY A 151 13.16 -14.79 11.96
N PRO A 152 13.59 -15.47 13.05
CA PRO A 152 14.71 -16.41 13.01
C PRO A 152 14.49 -17.53 12.01
N SER A 153 15.21 -17.46 10.88
CA SER A 153 15.23 -18.48 9.85
C SER A 153 16.01 -19.69 10.35
N THR A 154 15.33 -20.55 11.11
CA THR A 154 15.84 -21.87 11.51
C THR A 154 16.13 -22.67 10.24
N CYS A 155 17.42 -22.74 9.87
CA CYS A 155 17.89 -23.42 8.66
C CYS A 155 17.85 -24.95 8.86
N SER A 156 16.64 -25.49 8.96
CA SER A 156 16.34 -26.90 9.20
C SER A 156 16.53 -27.72 7.91
N GLY A 157 17.77 -27.80 7.41
CA GLY A 157 18.06 -28.37 6.09
C GLY A 157 19.54 -28.60 5.76
N CYS A 158 20.40 -28.86 6.74
CA CYS A 158 21.78 -29.29 6.52
C CYS A 158 22.13 -30.50 7.40
N HIS A 159 21.88 -31.70 6.88
CA HIS A 159 22.35 -33.00 7.35
C HIS A 159 22.77 -33.83 6.14
#